data_AF-A0A217EGL9-F1
#
_entry.id   AF-A0A217EGL9-F1
#
_cell.length_a   1.000
_cell.length_b   1.000
_cell.length_c   1.000
_cell.angle_alpha   90.00
_cell.angle_beta   90.00
_cell.angle_gamma   90.00
#
_symmetry.space_group_name_H-M   'P 1'
#
loop_
_entity.id
_entity.type
_entity.pdbx_description
1 polymer ?
#
loop_
_entity_poly.entity_id
_entity_poly.type
_entity_poly.pdbx_seq_one_letter_code
_entity_poly.pdbx_strand_id
1 'polypeptide(L)'
;MIYQSEDLFLHDEAWKDDVVTRFRNPMVRQKLCDECLGDSLKQTHFFYSFCHQEHFQNQHHLLTPLLIYTNIEHQLQQDVIEQPFIIFFDQQLNDSGQKCTEQLVWDALSYVHQSDPCTWPAYLSKHPMNPHHYYFYFNGVALSIQLVNCADIIQQPNNQLILIIQKTSIQQYNQNQIMKKVS
;
A
#
# COMPACT_ATOMS: atom_id res chain seq x y z
N MET A 1 0.26 11.30 -14.56
CA MET A 1 1.43 11.97 -13.92
C MET A 1 1.91 11.02 -12.84
N ILE A 2 3.16 10.54 -12.92
CA ILE A 2 3.72 9.65 -11.90
C ILE A 2 4.40 10.55 -10.88
N TYR A 3 3.91 10.58 -9.64
CA TYR A 3 4.56 11.32 -8.57
C TYR A 3 5.48 10.36 -7.82
N GLN A 4 6.79 10.59 -7.94
CA GLN A 4 7.81 9.90 -7.17
C GLN A 4 8.14 10.77 -5.96
N SER A 5 7.86 10.24 -4.77
CA SER A 5 8.45 10.77 -3.53
C SER A 5 9.91 10.36 -3.54
N GLU A 6 10.81 11.22 -4.01
CA GLU A 6 12.25 10.99 -3.91
C GLU A 6 12.67 11.02 -2.43
N ASP A 7 12.83 9.84 -1.84
CA ASP A 7 13.70 9.70 -0.68
C ASP A 7 15.15 9.81 -1.16
N LEU A 8 15.84 10.80 -0.61
CA LEU A 8 17.23 11.26 -0.81
C LEU A 8 18.31 10.18 -0.66
N PHE A 9 18.26 9.00 -1.28
CA PHE A 9 19.33 7.99 -1.11
C PHE A 9 19.68 7.23 -2.41
N LEU A 10 20.95 7.39 -2.79
CA LEU A 10 21.53 7.31 -4.12
C LEU A 10 22.17 5.95 -4.49
N HIS A 11 21.84 4.85 -3.79
CA HIS A 11 22.74 3.67 -3.86
C HIS A 11 22.21 2.39 -4.49
N ASP A 12 20.97 2.34 -4.97
CA ASP A 12 20.62 1.27 -5.92
C ASP A 12 19.39 1.68 -6.76
N GLU A 13 19.61 2.39 -7.87
CA GLU A 13 18.53 2.73 -8.82
C GLU A 13 18.11 1.52 -9.67
N ALA A 14 19.02 0.56 -9.88
CA ALA A 14 18.82 -0.52 -10.84
C ALA A 14 17.65 -1.45 -10.44
N TRP A 15 17.53 -1.81 -9.16
CA TRP A 15 16.40 -2.62 -8.71
C TRP A 15 15.09 -1.84 -8.72
N LYS A 16 15.11 -0.54 -8.40
CA LYS A 16 13.91 0.33 -8.42
C LYS A 16 13.34 0.43 -9.83
N ASP A 17 14.22 0.65 -10.80
CA ASP A 17 13.87 0.73 -12.22
C ASP A 17 13.36 -0.61 -12.75
N ASP A 18 13.99 -1.71 -12.37
CA ASP A 18 13.56 -3.06 -12.75
C ASP A 18 12.16 -3.37 -12.18
N VAL A 19 11.92 -3.09 -10.89
CA VAL A 19 10.60 -3.24 -10.26
C VAL A 19 9.55 -2.40 -10.96
N VAL A 20 9.80 -1.10 -11.19
CA VAL A 20 8.84 -0.22 -11.86
C VAL A 20 8.57 -0.69 -13.30
N THR A 21 9.62 -1.11 -14.02
CA THR A 21 9.48 -1.63 -15.39
C THR A 21 8.63 -2.90 -15.42
N ARG A 22 8.78 -3.80 -14.44
CA ARG A 22 7.96 -5.00 -14.31
C ARG A 22 6.50 -4.66 -14.02
N PHE A 23 6.23 -3.75 -13.09
CA PHE A 23 4.87 -3.33 -12.76
C PHE A 23 4.22 -2.47 -13.86
N ARG A 24 4.97 -2.01 -14.87
CA ARG A 24 4.41 -1.46 -16.11
C ARG A 24 3.96 -2.54 -17.10
N ASN A 25 4.39 -3.80 -16.94
CA ASN A 25 3.96 -4.89 -17.80
C ASN A 25 2.43 -5.09 -17.69
N PRO A 26 1.67 -5.05 -18.81
CA PRO A 26 0.22 -5.24 -18.80
C PRO A 26 -0.25 -6.54 -18.14
N MET A 27 0.50 -7.64 -18.28
CA MET A 27 0.11 -8.94 -17.71
C MET A 27 0.26 -8.96 -16.18
N VAL A 28 1.35 -8.39 -15.66
CA VAL A 28 1.58 -8.25 -14.22
C VAL A 28 0.50 -7.36 -13.60
N ARG A 29 0.18 -6.24 -14.26
CA ARG A 29 -0.91 -5.35 -13.82
C ARG A 29 -2.26 -6.04 -13.83
N GLN A 30 -2.58 -6.78 -14.89
CA GLN A 30 -3.84 -7.50 -14.98
C GLN A 30 -3.98 -8.49 -13.83
N LYS A 31 -2.93 -9.26 -13.50
CA LYS A 31 -2.95 -10.15 -12.34
C LYS A 31 -3.15 -9.39 -11.02
N LEU A 32 -2.45 -8.27 -10.80
CA LEU A 32 -2.65 -7.43 -9.62
C LEU A 32 -4.07 -6.87 -9.52
N CYS A 33 -4.66 -6.46 -10.64
CA CYS A 33 -6.07 -6.09 -10.72
C CYS A 33 -6.95 -7.25 -10.27
N ASP A 34 -6.80 -8.41 -10.90
CA ASP A 34 -7.67 -9.55 -10.69
C ASP A 34 -7.58 -10.11 -9.27
N GLU A 35 -6.39 -10.09 -8.68
CA GLU A 35 -6.13 -10.69 -7.36
C GLU A 35 -6.31 -9.72 -6.19
N CYS A 36 -6.10 -8.42 -6.39
CA CYS A 36 -5.97 -7.47 -5.27
C CYS A 36 -6.84 -6.23 -5.41
N LEU A 37 -6.94 -5.64 -6.61
CA LEU A 37 -7.40 -4.25 -6.77
C LEU A 37 -8.74 -4.10 -7.50
N GLY A 38 -9.24 -5.19 -8.08
CA GLY A 38 -10.37 -5.16 -9.00
C GLY A 38 -10.15 -4.16 -10.14
N ASP A 39 -11.17 -3.36 -10.42
CA ASP A 39 -11.16 -2.42 -11.54
C ASP A 39 -10.27 -1.18 -11.36
N SER A 40 -9.78 -0.92 -10.15
CA SER A 40 -9.06 0.32 -9.81
C SER A 40 -7.68 0.45 -10.46
N LEU A 41 -7.00 -0.67 -10.76
CA LEU A 41 -5.68 -0.65 -11.42
C LEU A 41 -5.79 -0.78 -12.96
N LYS A 42 -7.02 -0.70 -13.53
CA LYS A 42 -7.20 -0.52 -14.99
C LYS A 42 -6.53 0.75 -15.52
N GLN A 43 -6.19 1.69 -14.64
CA GLN A 43 -5.45 2.89 -14.99
C GLN A 43 -3.97 2.58 -15.23
N THR A 44 -3.36 3.24 -16.22
CA THR A 44 -1.94 3.09 -16.55
C THR A 44 -0.99 3.73 -15.53
N HIS A 45 -1.51 4.28 -14.43
CA HIS A 45 -0.78 5.10 -13.47
C HIS A 45 -1.10 4.67 -12.05
N PHE A 46 -0.07 4.63 -11.21
CA PHE A 46 -0.15 4.42 -9.77
C PHE A 46 0.90 5.30 -9.09
N PHE A 47 0.67 5.64 -7.83
CA PHE A 47 1.68 6.26 -6.98
C PHE A 47 2.57 5.17 -6.40
N TYR A 48 3.86 5.44 -6.20
CA TYR A 48 4.72 4.48 -5.52
C TYR A 48 5.80 5.10 -4.65
N SER A 49 6.26 4.31 -3.69
CA SER A 49 7.43 4.57 -2.87
C SER A 49 8.25 3.29 -2.68
N PHE A 50 9.50 3.43 -2.28
CA PHE A 50 10.39 2.32 -1.96
C PHE A 50 10.77 2.37 -0.50
N CYS A 51 10.84 1.19 0.13
CA CYS A 51 11.20 1.05 1.53
C CYS A 51 12.38 0.10 1.67
N HIS A 52 13.49 0.61 2.21
CA HIS A 52 14.72 -0.15 2.47
C HIS A 52 14.80 -0.62 3.92
N GLN A 53 15.53 -1.72 4.16
CA GLN A 53 15.67 -2.32 5.50
C GLN A 53 16.25 -1.35 6.53
N GLU A 54 17.33 -0.66 6.16
CA GLU A 54 18.06 0.28 7.04
C GLU A 54 17.19 1.44 7.53
N HIS A 55 16.10 1.71 6.81
CA HIS A 55 15.20 2.83 7.02
C HIS A 55 13.92 2.44 7.75
N PHE A 56 13.61 1.14 7.82
CA PHE A 56 12.39 0.67 8.46
C PHE A 56 12.38 0.98 9.97
N GLN A 57 13.55 1.00 10.60
CA GLN A 57 13.69 1.33 12.03
C GLN A 57 13.19 2.74 12.37
N ASN A 58 13.14 3.65 11.39
CA ASN A 58 12.77 5.05 11.64
C ASN A 58 11.26 5.33 11.53
N GLN A 59 10.41 4.37 11.10
CA GLN A 59 8.93 4.45 10.98
C GLN A 59 8.36 5.63 10.13
N HIS A 60 9.10 6.71 9.94
CA HIS A 60 8.79 7.91 9.17
C HIS A 60 8.74 7.67 7.66
N HIS A 61 9.40 6.62 7.17
CA HIS A 61 9.40 6.26 5.75
C HIS A 61 8.04 5.72 5.27
N LEU A 62 7.19 5.24 6.18
CA LEU A 62 5.80 4.93 5.83
C LEU A 62 4.90 6.17 5.99
N LEU A 63 5.13 6.94 7.05
CA LEU A 63 4.32 8.11 7.38
C LEU A 63 4.40 9.20 6.29
N THR A 64 5.60 9.56 5.85
CA THR A 64 5.81 10.70 4.94
C THR A 64 5.15 10.46 3.58
N PRO A 65 5.39 9.32 2.88
CA PRO A 65 4.73 9.07 1.61
C PRO A 65 3.22 8.93 1.75
N LEU A 66 2.73 8.35 2.85
CA LEU A 66 1.29 8.23 3.08
C LEU A 66 0.63 9.59 3.34
N LEU A 67 1.31 10.49 4.04
CA LEU A 67 0.86 11.86 4.24
C LEU A 67 0.83 12.64 2.94
N ILE A 68 1.85 12.49 2.08
CA ILE A 68 1.85 13.07 0.73
C ILE A 68 0.67 12.53 -0.07
N TYR A 69 0.50 11.22 -0.12
CA TYR A 69 -0.60 10.57 -0.86
C TYR A 69 -1.98 11.06 -0.39
N THR A 70 -2.24 11.06 0.92
CA THR A 70 -3.53 11.53 1.46
C THR A 70 -3.74 13.04 1.31
N ASN A 71 -2.69 13.86 1.31
CA ASN A 71 -2.80 15.28 1.00
C ASN A 71 -3.15 15.53 -0.48
N ILE A 72 -2.58 14.75 -1.39
CA ILE A 72 -2.94 14.79 -2.82
C ILE A 72 -4.42 14.44 -2.99
N GLU A 73 -4.92 13.41 -2.27
CA GLU A 73 -6.35 13.04 -2.25
C GLU A 73 -7.26 14.18 -1.77
N HIS A 74 -6.84 14.95 -0.76
CA HIS A 74 -7.60 16.12 -0.29
C HIS A 74 -7.62 17.25 -1.32
N GLN A 75 -6.50 17.49 -1.99
CA GLN A 75 -6.36 18.60 -2.94
C GLN A 75 -7.12 18.39 -4.24
N LEU A 76 -7.21 17.15 -4.73
CA LEU A 76 -7.77 16.85 -6.05
C LEU A 76 -9.30 16.62 -6.06
N GLN A 77 -9.99 16.82 -4.94
CA GLN A 77 -11.42 16.53 -4.72
C GLN A 77 -11.77 15.05 -4.88
N GLN A 78 -12.83 14.62 -4.17
CA GLN A 78 -13.02 13.24 -3.70
C GLN A 78 -13.15 12.16 -4.79
N ASP A 79 -13.39 12.52 -6.06
CA ASP A 79 -13.76 11.58 -7.13
C ASP A 79 -12.71 11.44 -8.26
N VAL A 80 -11.57 12.13 -8.18
CA VAL A 80 -10.63 12.20 -9.32
C VAL A 80 -9.50 11.16 -9.24
N ILE A 81 -9.13 10.72 -8.03
CA ILE A 81 -8.03 9.77 -7.85
C ILE A 81 -8.58 8.42 -7.37
N GLU A 82 -8.63 7.48 -8.30
CA GLU A 82 -8.82 6.05 -8.00
C GLU A 82 -7.48 5.29 -8.05
N GLN A 83 -6.37 6.02 -8.08
CA GLN A 83 -5.04 5.44 -8.29
C GLN A 83 -4.49 4.83 -7.00
N PRO A 84 -4.09 3.56 -7.01
CA PRO A 84 -3.45 2.95 -5.86
C PRO A 84 -2.09 3.59 -5.59
N PHE A 85 -1.71 3.59 -4.32
CA PHE A 85 -0.37 3.85 -3.84
C PHE A 85 0.31 2.53 -3.46
N ILE A 86 1.46 2.24 -4.07
CA ILE A 86 2.18 0.97 -3.88
C ILE A 86 3.53 1.25 -3.21
N ILE A 87 3.81 0.55 -2.13
CA ILE A 87 5.12 0.60 -1.47
C ILE A 87 5.85 -0.71 -1.74
N PHE A 88 7.01 -0.60 -2.36
CA PHE A 88 7.87 -1.72 -2.66
C PHE A 88 8.90 -1.91 -1.53
N PHE A 89 8.95 -3.10 -0.95
CA PHE A 89 9.98 -3.45 0.04
C PHE A 89 11.21 -4.02 -0.66
N ASP A 90 12.38 -3.57 -0.23
CA ASP A 90 13.69 -4.09 -0.64
C ASP A 90 13.78 -5.61 -0.40
N GLN A 91 14.53 -6.31 -1.25
CA GLN A 91 14.79 -7.75 -1.13
C GLN A 91 15.42 -8.13 0.21
N GLN A 92 16.29 -7.28 0.77
CA GLN A 92 16.92 -7.56 2.06
C GLN A 92 15.90 -7.66 3.22
N LEU A 93 14.81 -6.88 3.16
CA LEU A 93 13.69 -7.02 4.10
C LEU A 93 13.00 -8.36 3.93
N ASN A 94 12.87 -8.85 2.70
CA ASN A 94 12.20 -10.12 2.40
C ASN A 94 13.06 -11.34 2.79
N ASP A 95 14.40 -11.21 2.78
CA ASP A 95 15.34 -12.27 3.20
C ASP A 95 15.22 -12.63 4.68
N SER A 96 14.77 -11.68 5.52
CA SER A 96 14.43 -11.93 6.93
C SER A 96 13.18 -12.82 7.13
N GLY A 97 12.51 -13.16 6.03
CA GLY A 97 11.32 -13.99 5.97
C GLY A 97 10.03 -13.16 5.99
N GLN A 98 9.05 -13.60 5.20
CA GLN A 98 7.77 -12.90 4.99
C GLN A 98 7.10 -12.46 6.30
N LYS A 99 7.07 -13.31 7.33
CA LYS A 99 6.47 -12.98 8.64
C LYS A 99 7.14 -11.79 9.33
N CYS A 100 8.46 -11.63 9.19
CA CYS A 100 9.18 -10.52 9.79
C CYS A 100 8.83 -9.21 9.08
N THR A 101 8.80 -9.23 7.74
CA THR A 101 8.37 -8.08 6.94
C THR A 101 6.92 -7.70 7.20
N GLU A 102 6.01 -8.68 7.32
CA GLU A 102 4.62 -8.45 7.69
C GLU A 102 4.51 -7.74 9.05
N GLN A 103 5.22 -8.23 10.07
CA GLN A 103 5.22 -7.60 11.40
C GLN A 103 5.76 -6.17 11.35
N LEU A 104 6.84 -5.93 10.61
CA LEU A 104 7.39 -4.60 10.41
C LEU A 104 6.36 -3.65 9.80
N VAL A 105 5.68 -4.07 8.73
CA VAL A 105 4.59 -3.29 8.12
C VAL A 105 3.51 -2.96 9.13
N TRP A 106 3.12 -3.92 9.98
CA TRP A 106 2.13 -3.69 11.03
C TRP A 106 2.58 -2.70 12.08
N ASP A 107 3.83 -2.77 12.51
CA ASP A 107 4.39 -1.84 13.50
C ASP A 107 4.42 -0.42 12.93
N ALA A 108 4.80 -0.26 11.67
CA ALA A 108 4.81 1.03 10.99
C ALA A 108 3.39 1.59 10.81
N LEU A 109 2.41 0.78 10.39
CA LEU A 109 1.01 1.21 10.30
C LEU A 109 0.43 1.60 11.66
N SER A 110 0.81 0.86 12.71
CA SER A 110 0.41 1.17 14.08
C SER A 110 0.99 2.50 14.56
N TYR A 111 2.26 2.77 14.25
CA TYR A 111 2.89 4.06 14.52
C TYR A 111 2.21 5.21 13.78
N VAL A 112 1.92 5.04 12.49
CA VAL A 112 1.22 6.03 11.66
C VAL A 112 -0.14 6.36 12.27
N HIS A 113 -0.89 5.34 12.70
CA HIS A 113 -2.18 5.54 13.37
C HIS A 113 -2.05 6.28 14.70
N GLN A 114 -1.04 5.97 15.52
CA GLN A 114 -0.80 6.68 16.78
C GLN A 114 -0.36 8.13 16.58
N SER A 115 0.24 8.42 15.43
CA SER A 115 0.76 9.74 15.07
C SER A 115 -0.27 10.62 14.35
N ASP A 116 -1.41 10.06 13.94
CA ASP A 116 -2.45 10.81 13.23
C ASP A 116 -3.25 11.69 14.21
N PRO A 117 -3.25 13.02 14.04
CA PRO A 117 -4.08 13.90 14.85
C PRO A 117 -5.58 13.76 14.54
N CYS A 118 -5.97 13.15 13.42
CA CYS A 118 -7.37 12.96 13.05
C CYS A 118 -8.05 11.92 13.94
N THR A 119 -9.30 12.20 14.30
CA THR A 119 -10.10 11.23 15.08
C THR A 119 -10.48 10.03 14.21
N TRP A 120 -10.13 8.83 14.67
CA TRP A 120 -10.54 7.59 14.03
C TRP A 120 -12.07 7.43 14.08
N PRO A 121 -12.74 7.22 12.93
CA PRO A 121 -14.18 7.08 12.91
C PRO A 121 -14.66 5.83 13.66
N ALA A 122 -15.69 5.96 14.49
CA ALA A 122 -16.19 4.87 15.34
C ALA A 122 -16.67 3.64 14.56
N TYR A 123 -17.02 3.80 13.28
CA TYR A 123 -17.49 2.71 12.42
C TYR A 123 -16.36 1.88 11.79
N LEU A 124 -15.11 2.36 11.81
CA LEU A 124 -13.95 1.62 11.30
C LEU A 124 -13.28 0.82 12.43
N SER A 125 -13.10 -0.48 12.23
CA SER A 125 -12.33 -1.30 13.17
C SER A 125 -10.87 -0.81 13.25
N LYS A 126 -10.37 -0.64 14.48
CA LYS A 126 -8.95 -0.35 14.75
C LYS A 126 -8.05 -1.58 14.65
N HIS A 127 -8.64 -2.76 14.49
CA HIS A 127 -7.92 -4.03 14.38
C HIS A 127 -8.15 -4.65 13.00
N PRO A 128 -7.12 -5.24 12.38
CA PRO A 128 -7.26 -5.92 11.11
C PRO A 128 -8.20 -7.11 11.25
N MET A 129 -9.36 -7.04 10.57
CA MET A 129 -10.31 -8.15 10.51
C MET A 129 -9.82 -9.27 9.57
N ASN A 130 -8.85 -8.97 8.70
CA ASN A 130 -8.13 -9.94 7.86
C ASN A 130 -6.67 -9.46 7.73
N PRO A 131 -5.66 -10.30 8.00
CA PRO A 131 -4.25 -9.92 7.86
C PRO A 131 -3.84 -9.58 6.41
N HIS A 132 -4.63 -9.98 5.41
CA HIS A 132 -4.36 -9.71 3.99
C HIS A 132 -5.19 -8.55 3.41
N HIS A 133 -6.22 -8.08 4.11
CA HIS A 133 -7.03 -6.94 3.67
C HIS A 133 -7.56 -6.17 4.88
N TYR A 134 -7.02 -4.96 5.06
CA TYR A 134 -7.25 -4.12 6.22
C TYR A 134 -7.84 -2.77 5.82
N TYR A 135 -8.75 -2.25 6.64
CA TYR A 135 -9.23 -0.88 6.52
C TYR A 135 -8.45 0.00 7.47
N PHE A 136 -7.92 1.07 6.93
CA PHE A 136 -7.08 2.03 7.65
C PHE A 136 -7.68 3.42 7.51
N TYR A 137 -7.52 4.26 8.52
CA TYR A 137 -7.93 5.66 8.44
C TYR A 137 -6.73 6.51 8.78
N PHE A 138 -6.41 7.44 7.89
CA PHE A 138 -5.27 8.30 8.08
C PHE A 138 -5.49 9.65 7.46
N ASN A 139 -5.12 10.70 8.20
CA ASN A 139 -5.21 12.09 7.75
C ASN A 139 -6.61 12.42 7.22
N GLY A 140 -7.66 11.93 7.86
CA GLY A 140 -9.04 12.17 7.42
C GLY A 140 -9.53 11.34 6.23
N VAL A 141 -8.73 10.38 5.74
CA VAL A 141 -9.04 9.55 4.56
C VAL A 141 -9.21 8.09 4.96
N ALA A 142 -10.29 7.47 4.52
CA ALA A 142 -10.49 6.03 4.62
C ALA A 142 -9.72 5.31 3.51
N LEU A 143 -8.91 4.34 3.90
CA LEU A 143 -8.01 3.59 3.04
C LEU A 143 -8.28 2.09 3.17
N SER A 144 -8.13 1.35 2.08
CA SER A 144 -7.90 -0.09 2.11
C SER A 144 -6.41 -0.36 1.94
N ILE A 145 -5.90 -1.32 2.69
CA ILE A 145 -4.51 -1.72 2.71
C ILE A 145 -4.44 -3.22 2.48
N GLN A 146 -3.56 -3.63 1.57
CA GLN A 146 -3.32 -5.03 1.23
C GLN A 146 -1.83 -5.28 1.17
N LEU A 147 -1.40 -6.35 1.83
CA LEU A 147 -0.02 -6.80 1.82
C LEU A 147 0.07 -8.02 0.93
N VAL A 148 0.79 -7.89 -0.18
CA VAL A 148 0.76 -8.85 -1.29
C VAL A 148 2.15 -9.41 -1.50
N ASN A 149 2.26 -10.74 -1.47
CA ASN A 149 3.47 -11.43 -1.92
C ASN A 149 3.38 -11.62 -3.44
N CYS A 150 4.28 -10.97 -4.18
CA CYS A 150 4.24 -10.93 -5.63
C CYS A 150 4.95 -12.11 -6.31
N ALA A 151 5.39 -13.13 -5.58
CA ALA A 151 6.08 -14.29 -6.17
C ALA A 151 5.27 -14.94 -7.30
N ASP A 152 3.96 -15.12 -7.10
CA ASP A 152 3.06 -15.75 -8.08
C ASP A 152 2.61 -14.79 -9.20
N ILE A 153 2.68 -13.49 -8.92
CA ILE A 153 2.31 -12.42 -9.84
C ILE A 153 3.44 -12.19 -10.86
N ILE A 154 4.67 -12.09 -10.38
CA ILE A 154 5.86 -11.69 -11.16
C ILE A 154 6.66 -12.93 -11.66
N GLN A 155 6.34 -14.14 -11.17
CA GLN A 155 7.00 -15.40 -11.56
C GLN A 155 8.52 -15.37 -11.36
N GLN A 156 8.98 -14.84 -10.23
CA GLN A 156 10.40 -14.76 -9.90
C GLN A 156 10.72 -15.33 -8.52
N PRO A 157 11.95 -15.84 -8.31
CA PRO A 157 12.35 -16.53 -7.09
C PRO A 157 12.42 -15.62 -5.86
N ASN A 158 12.54 -14.30 -6.06
CA ASN A 158 12.64 -13.36 -4.96
C ASN A 158 11.23 -12.91 -4.58
N ASN A 159 10.75 -13.41 -3.43
CA ASN A 159 9.49 -13.02 -2.82
C ASN A 159 9.50 -11.50 -2.61
N GLN A 160 8.86 -10.77 -3.51
CA GLN A 160 8.71 -9.33 -3.35
C GLN A 160 7.39 -9.06 -2.65
N LEU A 161 7.47 -8.71 -1.37
CA LEU A 161 6.33 -8.19 -0.66
C LEU A 161 6.08 -6.74 -1.11
N ILE A 162 4.82 -6.38 -1.32
CA ILE A 162 4.40 -5.01 -1.59
C ILE A 162 3.22 -4.65 -0.71
N LEU A 163 3.15 -3.38 -0.29
CA LEU A 163 1.97 -2.82 0.36
C LEU A 163 1.19 -2.01 -0.66
N ILE A 164 -0.06 -2.39 -0.90
CA ILE A 164 -0.97 -1.65 -1.75
C ILE A 164 -1.95 -0.90 -0.87
N ILE A 165 -2.07 0.40 -1.11
CA ILE A 165 -2.92 1.32 -0.37
C ILE A 165 -3.85 1.98 -1.37
N GLN A 166 -5.14 1.96 -1.10
CA GLN A 166 -6.14 2.59 -1.95
C GLN A 166 -7.10 3.39 -1.11
N LYS A 167 -7.64 4.45 -1.69
CA LYS A 167 -8.79 5.11 -1.10
C LYS A 167 -9.99 4.17 -1.17
N THR A 168 -10.77 4.15 -0.10
CA THR A 168 -12.02 3.38 -0.06
C THR A 168 -13.16 4.26 0.39
N SER A 169 -14.33 4.02 -0.20
CA SER A 169 -15.55 4.69 0.26
C SER A 169 -16.12 3.98 1.49
N ILE A 170 -16.79 4.74 2.35
CA ILE A 170 -17.53 4.20 3.51
C ILE A 170 -18.62 3.21 3.04
N GLN A 171 -19.17 3.42 1.85
CA GLN A 171 -20.17 2.51 1.25
C GLN A 171 -19.57 1.15 0.88
N GLN A 172 -18.38 1.12 0.28
CA GLN A 172 -17.64 -0.12 0.00
C GLN A 172 -17.29 -0.87 1.30
N TYR A 173 -16.87 -0.16 2.35
CA TYR A 173 -16.64 -0.74 3.66
C TYR A 173 -17.90 -1.44 4.20
N ASN A 174 -19.04 -0.74 4.19
CA ASN A 174 -20.30 -1.28 4.71
C ASN A 174 -20.79 -2.49 3.89
N GLN A 175 -20.69 -2.46 2.56
CA GLN A 175 -21.05 -3.59 1.71
C GLN A 175 -20.17 -4.82 1.99
N ASN A 176 -18.87 -4.63 2.16
CA ASN A 176 -17.94 -5.71 2.47
C ASN A 176 -18.16 -6.30 3.87
N GLN A 177 -18.60 -5.50 4.85
CA GLN A 177 -19.01 -5.99 6.18
C GLN A 177 -20.32 -6.79 6.13
N ILE A 178 -21.26 -6.41 5.27
CA ILE A 178 -22.53 -7.11 5.10
C ILE A 178 -22.31 -8.47 4.43
N MET A 179 -21.54 -8.52 3.34
CA MET A 179 -21.30 -9.79 2.61
C MET A 179 -20.59 -10.84 3.47
N LYS A 180 -19.66 -10.44 4.35
CA LYS A 180 -18.96 -11.35 5.26
C LYS A 180 -19.81 -11.91 6.40
N LYS A 181 -20.96 -11.30 6.73
CA LYS A 181 -21.90 -11.85 7.73
C LYS A 181 -22.84 -12.91 7.16
N VAL A 182 -22.89 -13.05 5.84
CA VAL A 182 -23.79 -13.94 5.11
C VAL A 182 -23.06 -15.19 4.60
N SER A 183 -21.74 -15.27 4.81
CA SER A 183 -20.87 -16.42 4.48
C SER A 183 -20.52 -17.20 5.74
#